data_AF-A0A8T4LJZ7-F1
#
_entry.id   AF-A0A8T4LJZ7-F1
#
_cell.length_a   1.000
_cell.length_b   1.000
_cell.length_c   1.000
_cell.angle_alpha   90.00
_cell.angle_beta   90.00
_cell.angle_gamma   90.00
#
_symmetry.space_group_name_H-M   'P 1'
#
loop_
_entity.id
_entity.type
_entity.pdbx_description
1 polymer ?
#
loop_
_entity_poly.entity_id
_entity_poly.type
_entity_poly.pdbx_seq_one_letter_code
_entity_poly.pdbx_strand_id
1 'polypeptide(L)'
;MKKFKALSALQKNADNICQQNVDKAIDFVFLLYDIEDFLRKQGNTTRRKAWKHFSSKFYYDEFSEILGYLRESNKIKFLNRDKVKWIFQPLCDYDGTCMNKAYREVYPALLGGKYKDKGWSYLCKKHFNKEQKIFHGKLPNADL
;
A
#
# COMPACT_ATOMS: atom_id res chain seq x y z
N MET A 1 45.94 1.07 -20.01
CA MET A 1 45.21 1.84 -18.97
C MET A 1 43.89 2.48 -19.42
N LYS A 2 43.74 3.04 -20.64
CA LYS A 2 42.48 3.71 -21.08
C LYS A 2 41.24 2.79 -21.11
N LYS A 3 41.40 1.52 -21.52
CA LYS A 3 40.32 0.52 -21.62
C LYS A 3 39.68 0.16 -20.27
N PHE A 4 40.48 0.15 -19.19
CA PHE A 4 40.02 -0.17 -17.84
C PHE A 4 39.17 0.96 -17.21
N LYS A 5 39.50 2.23 -17.51
CA LYS A 5 38.70 3.40 -17.09
C LYS A 5 37.35 3.47 -17.80
N ALA A 6 37.27 3.04 -19.05
CA ALA A 6 36.02 3.00 -19.81
C ALA A 6 35.07 1.91 -19.27
N LEU A 7 35.60 0.73 -18.94
CA LEU A 7 34.80 -0.37 -18.35
C LEU A 7 34.26 -0.02 -16.96
N SER A 8 35.05 0.64 -16.11
CA SER A 8 34.57 1.05 -14.78
C SER A 8 33.54 2.18 -14.84
N ALA A 9 33.59 3.06 -15.84
CA ALA A 9 32.57 4.08 -16.08
C ALA A 9 31.25 3.47 -16.57
N LEU A 10 31.31 2.47 -17.46
CA LEU A 10 30.13 1.74 -17.93
C LEU A 10 29.46 0.97 -16.78
N GLN A 11 30.23 0.32 -15.92
CA GLN A 11 29.71 -0.38 -14.74
C GLN A 11 28.96 0.58 -13.80
N LYS A 12 29.57 1.73 -13.46
CA LYS A 12 28.93 2.75 -12.63
C LYS A 12 27.64 3.31 -13.23
N ASN A 13 27.61 3.51 -14.54
CA ASN A 13 26.39 3.95 -15.22
C ASN A 13 25.29 2.89 -15.16
N ALA A 14 25.63 1.61 -15.35
CA ALA A 14 24.67 0.51 -15.21
C ALA A 14 24.13 0.40 -13.77
N ASP A 15 25.01 0.51 -12.77
CA ASP A 15 24.62 0.47 -11.36
C ASP A 15 23.71 1.67 -10.99
N ASN A 16 24.01 2.86 -11.50
CA ASN A 16 23.18 4.05 -11.30
C ASN A 16 21.79 3.91 -11.96
N ILE A 17 21.71 3.36 -13.18
CA ILE A 17 20.43 3.10 -13.86
C ILE A 17 19.62 2.06 -13.07
N CYS A 18 20.28 1.01 -12.59
CA CYS A 18 19.67 -0.01 -11.76
C CYS A 18 19.07 0.62 -10.49
N GLN A 19 19.84 1.43 -9.78
CA GLN A 19 19.38 2.10 -8.57
C GLN A 19 18.22 3.05 -8.83
N GLN A 20 18.29 3.86 -9.90
CA GLN A 20 17.19 4.75 -10.29
C GLN A 20 15.89 3.98 -10.58
N ASN A 21 15.99 2.79 -11.17
CA ASN A 21 14.81 1.96 -11.43
C ASN A 21 14.23 1.37 -10.14
N VAL A 22 15.08 1.00 -9.17
CA VAL A 22 14.65 0.54 -7.84
C VAL A 22 13.93 1.65 -7.09
N ASP A 23 14.50 2.86 -7.07
CA ASP A 23 13.91 4.00 -6.36
C ASP A 23 12.53 4.35 -6.94
N LYS A 24 12.41 4.39 -8.28
CA LYS A 24 11.11 4.59 -8.95
C LYS A 24 10.09 3.50 -8.64
N ALA A 25 10.52 2.24 -8.54
CA ALA A 25 9.63 1.14 -8.18
C ALA A 25 9.13 1.27 -6.74
N ILE A 26 10.00 1.69 -5.82
CA ILE A 26 9.66 1.94 -4.42
C ILE A 26 8.62 3.07 -4.33
N ASP A 27 8.87 4.19 -5.02
CA ASP A 27 7.95 5.33 -5.05
C ASP A 27 6.58 4.95 -5.63
N PHE A 28 6.56 4.17 -6.71
CA PHE A 28 5.32 3.65 -7.30
C PHE A 28 4.54 2.78 -6.32
N VAL A 29 5.22 1.91 -5.56
CA VAL A 29 4.59 1.05 -4.55
C VAL A 29 3.99 1.87 -3.42
N PHE A 30 4.70 2.87 -2.89
CA PHE A 30 4.13 3.76 -1.86
C PHE A 30 2.92 4.52 -2.39
N LEU A 31 2.99 4.99 -3.62
CA LEU A 31 1.90 5.71 -4.26
C LEU A 31 0.66 4.84 -4.47
N LEU A 32 0.85 3.60 -4.90
CA LEU A 32 -0.20 2.60 -5.01
C LEU A 32 -0.93 2.44 -3.66
N TYR A 33 -0.19 2.28 -2.56
CA TYR A 33 -0.77 2.12 -1.22
C TYR A 33 -1.56 3.36 -0.77
N ASP A 34 -1.01 4.56 -0.99
CA ASP A 34 -1.67 5.84 -0.68
C ASP A 34 -3.02 5.95 -1.42
N ILE A 35 -3.04 5.60 -2.71
CA ILE A 35 -4.25 5.65 -3.54
C ILE A 35 -5.26 4.58 -3.12
N GLU A 36 -4.80 3.35 -2.82
CA GLU A 36 -5.66 2.29 -2.30
C GLU A 36 -6.39 2.73 -1.03
N ASP A 37 -5.66 3.28 -0.07
CA ASP A 37 -6.23 3.76 1.19
C ASP A 37 -7.25 4.88 0.95
N PHE A 38 -6.92 5.85 0.11
CA PHE A 38 -7.83 6.94 -0.23
C PHE A 38 -9.13 6.43 -0.90
N LEU A 39 -9.02 5.57 -1.91
CA LEU A 39 -10.19 5.04 -2.62
C LEU A 39 -11.05 4.17 -1.72
N ARG A 40 -10.43 3.38 -0.84
CA ARG A 40 -11.11 2.61 0.20
C ARG A 40 -11.90 3.51 1.15
N LYS A 41 -11.28 4.59 1.65
CA LYS A 41 -11.92 5.56 2.56
C LYS A 41 -13.08 6.30 1.92
N GLN A 42 -12.94 6.73 0.65
CA GLN A 42 -14.01 7.40 -0.07
C GLN A 42 -15.14 6.45 -0.50
N GLY A 43 -14.82 5.20 -0.81
CA GLY A 43 -15.76 4.18 -1.30
C GLY A 43 -16.23 4.41 -2.75
N ASN A 44 -16.68 5.63 -3.07
CA ASN A 44 -17.10 6.05 -4.41
C ASN A 44 -16.67 7.50 -4.66
N THR A 45 -15.92 7.74 -5.74
CA THR A 45 -15.40 9.07 -6.06
C THR A 45 -15.20 9.25 -7.56
N THR A 46 -14.95 10.48 -8.00
CA THR A 46 -14.53 10.77 -9.37
C THR A 46 -13.01 10.62 -9.48
N ARG A 47 -12.53 10.21 -10.66
CA ARG A 47 -11.09 10.09 -10.97
C ARG A 47 -10.39 11.43 -10.76
N ARG A 48 -11.02 12.54 -11.18
CA ARG A 48 -10.46 13.88 -10.99
C ARG A 48 -10.32 14.27 -9.52
N LYS A 49 -11.33 13.98 -8.68
CA LYS A 49 -11.26 14.27 -7.24
C LYS A 49 -10.17 13.44 -6.56
N ALA A 50 -10.08 12.15 -6.91
CA ALA A 50 -9.04 11.27 -6.41
C ALA A 50 -7.64 11.75 -6.82
N TRP A 51 -7.41 12.00 -8.11
CA TRP A 51 -6.12 12.50 -8.59
C TRP A 51 -5.73 13.84 -7.97
N LYS A 52 -6.66 14.79 -7.85
CA LYS A 52 -6.38 16.11 -7.26
C LYS A 52 -5.88 16.03 -5.81
N HIS A 53 -6.21 14.97 -5.07
CA HIS A 53 -5.66 14.75 -3.73
C HIS A 53 -4.15 14.50 -3.75
N PHE A 54 -3.63 13.98 -4.87
CA PHE A 54 -2.23 13.60 -5.01
C PHE A 54 -1.51 14.31 -6.17
N SER A 55 -2.14 15.32 -6.79
CA SER A 55 -1.61 15.95 -8.01
C SER A 55 -0.29 16.68 -7.80
N SER A 56 0.13 16.91 -6.56
CA SER A 56 1.46 17.43 -6.23
C SER A 56 2.56 16.37 -6.26
N LYS A 57 2.19 15.08 -6.21
CA LYS A 57 3.13 13.95 -6.11
C LYS A 57 3.40 13.28 -7.47
N PHE A 58 2.46 13.33 -8.42
CA PHE A 58 2.58 12.60 -9.69
C PHE A 58 1.60 13.06 -10.78
N TYR A 59 1.85 12.61 -12.01
CA TYR A 59 1.06 12.96 -13.19
C TYR A 59 -0.23 12.12 -13.30
N TYR A 60 -1.19 12.61 -14.09
CA TYR A 60 -2.45 11.90 -14.28
C TYR A 60 -2.28 10.55 -15.01
N ASP A 61 -1.24 10.39 -15.81
CA ASP A 61 -0.98 9.14 -16.54
C ASP A 61 -0.56 8.02 -15.58
N GLU A 62 0.36 8.30 -14.66
CA GLU A 62 0.75 7.39 -13.58
C GLU A 62 -0.45 7.03 -12.68
N PHE A 63 -1.34 7.98 -12.41
CA PHE A 63 -2.63 7.71 -11.74
C PHE A 63 -3.47 6.70 -12.49
N SER A 64 -3.55 6.87 -13.80
CA SER A 64 -4.37 6.03 -14.67
C SER A 64 -3.83 4.61 -14.73
N GLU A 65 -2.51 4.44 -14.75
CA GLU A 65 -1.85 3.14 -14.64
C GLU A 65 -2.16 2.44 -13.32
N ILE A 66 -2.07 3.16 -12.20
CA ILE A 66 -2.42 2.62 -10.88
C ILE A 66 -3.89 2.19 -10.84
N LEU A 67 -4.81 3.00 -11.38
CA LEU A 67 -6.21 2.59 -11.49
C LEU A 67 -6.39 1.35 -12.40
N GLY A 68 -5.57 1.21 -13.44
CA GLY A 68 -5.52 0.01 -14.28
C GLY A 68 -5.18 -1.22 -13.45
N TYR A 69 -4.06 -1.17 -12.73
CA TYR A 69 -3.62 -2.25 -11.85
C TYR A 69 -4.67 -2.61 -10.79
N LEU A 70 -5.27 -1.62 -10.14
CA LEU A 70 -6.29 -1.85 -9.12
C LEU A 70 -7.55 -2.49 -9.68
N ARG A 71 -7.91 -2.16 -10.93
CA ARG A 71 -9.04 -2.78 -11.62
C ARG A 71 -8.73 -4.22 -11.97
N GLU A 72 -7.55 -4.49 -12.53
CA GLU A 72 -7.09 -5.84 -12.86
C GLU A 72 -7.00 -6.74 -11.62
N SER A 73 -6.60 -6.17 -10.49
CA SER A 73 -6.57 -6.82 -9.18
C SER A 73 -7.95 -6.98 -8.53
N ASN A 74 -9.05 -6.67 -9.25
CA ASN A 74 -10.43 -6.70 -8.75
C ASN A 74 -10.69 -5.85 -7.50
N LYS A 75 -9.86 -4.83 -7.24
CA LYS A 75 -10.02 -3.98 -6.06
C LYS A 75 -11.03 -2.85 -6.26
N ILE A 76 -11.16 -2.38 -7.50
CA ILE A 76 -12.06 -1.30 -7.90
C ILE A 76 -12.92 -1.69 -9.09
N LYS A 77 -14.02 -0.94 -9.28
CA LYS A 77 -14.87 -0.97 -10.46
C LYS A 77 -15.04 0.43 -11.01
N PHE A 78 -14.90 0.60 -12.32
CA PHE A 78 -15.34 1.82 -12.99
C PHE A 78 -16.86 1.76 -13.17
N LEU A 79 -17.56 2.73 -12.58
CA LEU A 79 -19.01 2.86 -12.75
C LEU A 79 -19.35 3.49 -14.11
N ASN A 80 -18.50 4.42 -14.55
CA ASN A 80 -18.53 5.03 -15.86
C ASN A 80 -17.11 5.56 -16.18
N ARG A 81 -16.96 6.40 -17.21
CA ARG A 81 -15.66 6.96 -17.62
C ARG A 81 -14.96 7.78 -16.52
N ASP A 82 -15.71 8.41 -15.61
CA ASP A 82 -15.18 9.33 -14.60
C ASP A 82 -15.26 8.78 -13.17
N LYS A 83 -16.18 7.86 -12.85
CA LYS A 83 -16.40 7.38 -11.48
C LYS A 83 -15.72 6.04 -11.21
N VAL A 84 -15.03 5.98 -10.08
CA VAL A 84 -14.40 4.79 -9.53
C VAL A 84 -15.04 4.43 -8.20
N LYS A 85 -15.37 3.14 -8.04
CA LYS A 85 -15.90 2.57 -6.80
C LYS A 85 -14.93 1.53 -6.27
N TRP A 86 -14.58 1.63 -5.01
CA TRP A 86 -13.88 0.56 -4.29
C TRP A 86 -14.86 -0.60 -4.07
N ILE A 87 -14.46 -1.80 -4.52
CA ILE A 87 -15.27 -3.02 -4.39
C ILE A 87 -14.57 -4.11 -3.58
N PHE A 88 -13.26 -3.96 -3.35
CA PHE A 88 -12.51 -4.91 -2.55
C PHE A 88 -13.00 -4.92 -1.12
N GLN A 89 -13.23 -6.12 -0.60
CA GLN A 89 -13.43 -6.35 0.81
C GLN A 89 -12.36 -7.35 1.24
N PRO A 90 -11.38 -6.95 2.08
CA PRO A 90 -10.39 -7.90 2.56
C PRO A 90 -11.11 -8.98 3.37
N LEU A 91 -11.07 -10.20 2.83
CA LEU A 91 -11.35 -11.42 3.55
C LEU A 91 -10.23 -11.60 4.59
N CYS A 92 -10.49 -12.12 5.78
CA CYS A 92 -9.43 -12.38 6.77
C CYS A 92 -9.36 -13.88 7.06
N ASP A 93 -8.42 -14.40 7.81
CA ASP A 93 -8.47 -15.80 8.22
C ASP A 93 -7.56 -15.88 9.45
N TYR A 94 -8.10 -16.15 10.64
CA TYR A 94 -7.22 -16.34 11.81
C TYR A 94 -6.56 -17.71 11.76
N ASP A 95 -7.38 -18.71 11.48
CA ASP A 95 -7.04 -20.14 11.42
C ASP A 95 -7.95 -20.84 10.36
N GLY A 96 -8.64 -20.08 9.49
CA GLY A 96 -9.63 -20.55 8.49
C GLY A 96 -10.44 -19.38 7.88
N THR A 97 -11.12 -19.56 6.74
CA THR A 97 -11.63 -18.49 5.84
C THR A 97 -12.61 -17.50 6.50
N CYS A 98 -12.10 -16.37 6.97
CA CYS A 98 -12.88 -15.19 7.34
C CYS A 98 -13.11 -14.30 6.09
N MET A 99 -14.24 -13.60 6.04
CA MET A 99 -14.66 -12.94 4.80
C MET A 99 -15.02 -11.45 4.95
N ASN A 100 -14.57 -10.78 6.03
CA ASN A 100 -14.54 -9.30 6.20
C ASN A 100 -14.16 -8.86 7.65
N LYS A 101 -13.80 -7.62 8.07
CA LYS A 101 -13.48 -6.27 7.55
C LYS A 101 -12.32 -5.78 8.46
N ALA A 102 -11.19 -5.30 7.93
CA ALA A 102 -10.07 -4.80 8.75
C ALA A 102 -10.57 -3.73 9.74
N TYR A 103 -10.41 -3.97 11.04
CA TYR A 103 -10.99 -3.12 12.09
C TYR A 103 -10.01 -2.00 12.46
N ARG A 104 -8.70 -2.30 12.57
CA ARG A 104 -7.67 -1.33 13.02
C ARG A 104 -6.29 -1.71 12.51
N GLU A 105 -5.44 -0.70 12.26
CA GLU A 105 -3.99 -0.87 12.16
C GLU A 105 -3.46 -1.31 13.52
N VAL A 106 -2.70 -2.41 13.56
CA VAL A 106 -1.93 -2.79 14.74
C VAL A 106 -0.47 -2.47 14.46
N TYR A 107 0.06 -1.45 15.15
CA TYR A 107 1.43 -0.97 15.01
C TYR A 107 2.41 -1.96 15.66
N PRO A 108 3.25 -2.65 14.86
CA PRO A 108 4.26 -3.58 15.38
C PRO A 108 5.35 -2.85 16.18
N ALA A 109 5.57 -1.57 15.88
CA ALA A 109 6.49 -0.68 16.60
C ALA A 109 6.16 -0.57 18.11
N LEU A 110 4.91 -0.80 18.52
CA LEU A 110 4.47 -0.74 19.91
C LEU A 110 4.64 -2.06 20.66
N LEU A 111 4.91 -3.17 19.95
CA LEU A 111 5.11 -4.48 20.57
C LEU A 111 6.53 -4.68 21.13
N GLY A 112 7.48 -3.83 20.73
CA GLY A 112 8.88 -3.91 21.17
C GLY A 112 9.54 -5.27 20.93
N GLY A 113 10.82 -5.37 21.28
CA GLY A 113 11.55 -6.65 21.26
C GLY A 113 11.53 -7.37 19.90
N LYS A 114 11.22 -8.67 19.91
CA LYS A 114 11.29 -9.56 18.73
C LYS A 114 10.23 -9.32 17.64
N TYR A 115 9.29 -8.41 17.87
CA TYR A 115 8.18 -8.12 16.95
C TYR A 115 8.26 -6.72 16.32
N LYS A 116 9.30 -5.94 16.67
CA LYS A 116 9.52 -4.57 16.17
C LYS A 116 9.67 -4.49 14.64
N ASP A 117 10.18 -5.55 14.03
CA ASP A 117 10.49 -5.62 12.59
C ASP A 117 9.43 -6.40 11.78
N LYS A 118 8.37 -6.91 12.44
CA LYS A 118 7.27 -7.54 11.71
C LYS A 118 6.41 -6.43 11.13
N GLY A 119 6.13 -6.43 9.84
CA GLY A 119 5.35 -5.39 9.16
C GLY A 119 3.89 -5.29 9.64
N TRP A 120 3.20 -4.29 9.10
CA TRP A 120 1.79 -3.96 9.28
C TRP A 120 0.88 -5.19 9.40
N SER A 121 0.10 -5.29 10.49
CA SER A 121 -0.89 -6.36 10.66
C SER A 121 -2.30 -5.79 10.69
N TYR A 122 -3.08 -6.05 9.63
CA TYR A 122 -4.50 -5.73 9.59
C TYR A 122 -5.28 -6.82 10.31
N LEU A 123 -5.77 -6.53 11.52
CA LEU A 123 -6.62 -7.47 12.24
C LEU A 123 -8.09 -7.15 11.99
N CYS A 124 -8.90 -8.18 11.74
CA CYS A 124 -10.35 -8.04 11.89
C CYS A 124 -10.70 -7.86 13.37
N LYS A 125 -11.89 -7.34 13.68
CA LYS A 125 -12.34 -7.08 15.06
C LYS A 125 -12.19 -8.30 15.98
N LYS A 126 -12.47 -9.50 15.45
CA LYS A 126 -12.30 -10.78 16.18
C LYS A 126 -10.84 -11.01 16.56
N HIS A 127 -9.90 -10.78 15.64
CA HIS A 127 -8.48 -11.04 15.85
C HIS A 127 -7.84 -9.96 16.71
N PHE A 128 -8.24 -8.70 16.52
CA PHE A 128 -7.83 -7.62 17.40
C PHE A 128 -8.22 -7.92 18.85
N ASN A 129 -9.44 -8.40 19.11
CA ASN A 129 -9.87 -8.78 20.46
C ASN A 129 -9.12 -9.99 21.01
N LYS A 130 -8.68 -10.94 20.16
CA LYS A 130 -7.86 -12.08 20.58
C LYS A 130 -6.44 -11.62 20.97
N GLU A 131 -5.82 -10.79 20.13
CA GLU A 131 -4.52 -10.20 20.43
C GLU A 131 -4.58 -9.26 21.65
N GLN A 132 -5.66 -8.47 21.81
CA GLN A 132 -5.92 -7.67 23.02
C GLN A 132 -5.87 -8.52 24.28
N LYS A 133 -6.43 -9.73 24.27
CA LYS A 133 -6.35 -10.64 25.41
C LYS A 133 -4.94 -11.18 25.65
N ILE A 134 -4.24 -11.58 24.58
CA ILE A 134 -2.85 -12.08 24.64
C ILE A 134 -1.90 -11.02 25.19
N PHE A 135 -2.07 -9.78 24.75
CA PHE A 135 -1.26 -8.64 25.16
C PHE A 135 -1.84 -7.91 26.39
N HIS A 136 -2.79 -8.51 27.11
CA HIS A 136 -3.36 -7.96 28.35
C HIS A 136 -3.86 -6.50 28.21
N GLY A 137 -4.53 -6.19 27.10
CA GLY A 137 -5.10 -4.87 26.83
C GLY A 137 -4.10 -3.81 26.35
N LYS A 138 -2.81 -4.17 26.19
CA LYS A 138 -1.73 -3.23 25.82
C LYS A 138 -1.71 -2.82 24.35
N LEU A 139 -2.59 -3.38 23.52
CA LEU A 139 -2.74 -2.93 22.14
C LEU A 139 -3.55 -1.63 22.12
N PRO A 140 -3.07 -0.57 21.44
CA PRO A 140 -3.79 0.69 21.38
C PRO A 140 -5.16 0.47 20.74
N ASN A 141 -6.18 0.97 21.42
CA ASN A 141 -7.43 1.32 20.76
C ASN A 141 -7.23 2.72 20.19
N ALA A 142 -6.95 2.84 18.88
CA ALA A 142 -7.13 4.12 18.22
C ALA A 142 -8.64 4.39 18.15
N ASP A 143 -9.15 5.17 19.09
CA ASP A 143 -10.39 5.90 18.91
C ASP A 143 -10.00 7.23 18.28
N LEU A 144 -10.17 7.35 16.96
CA LEU A 144 -10.34 8.54 16.11
C LEU A 144 -10.01 8.22 14.64
#